data_AF-A0A7J3FNT8-F1
#
_entry.id   AF-A0A7J3FNT8-F1
#
_cell.length_a   1.000
_cell.length_b   1.000
_cell.length_c   1.000
_cell.angle_alpha   90.00
_cell.angle_beta   90.00
_cell.angle_gamma   90.00
#
_symmetry.space_group_name_H-M   'P 1'
#
loop_
_entity.id
_entity.type
_entity.pdbx_description
1 polymer ?
#
loop_
_entity_poly.entity_id
_entity_poly.type
_entity_poly.pdbx_seq_one_letter_code
_entity_poly.pdbx_strand_id
1 'polypeptide(L)'
;MVMLYRVLAEALQRLEQTPGYLEKNAIIVELLKQTPKEEMERVVYLLLGRPWPAYVSKETGVGPQQLKKALSQASGYPLPEIEKRMAKLGDLGEVAAELMKAKKQVTLFSQPLTVERVFERIKSLPDLTGEGSMERKIGVVAELLSDASPLEAKFVVRTVLGT
;
A
#
# COMPACT_ATOMS: atom_id res chain seq x y z
N MET A 1 -15.28 11.17 10.38
CA MET A 1 -13.96 11.86 10.54
C MET A 1 -12.93 11.10 9.72
N VAL A 2 -12.07 11.76 8.95
CA VAL A 2 -11.13 11.08 8.03
C VAL A 2 -9.89 10.62 8.78
N MET A 3 -9.45 9.38 8.56
CA MET A 3 -8.23 8.82 9.17
C MET A 3 -7.06 8.83 8.18
N LEU A 4 -5.90 9.34 8.60
CA LEU A 4 -4.68 9.29 7.80
C LEU A 4 -4.15 7.85 7.70
N TYR A 5 -3.71 7.45 6.51
CA TYR A 5 -3.20 6.11 6.26
C TYR A 5 -1.90 5.84 7.03
N ARG A 6 -1.08 6.87 7.26
CA ARG A 6 0.11 6.81 8.13
C ARG A 6 -0.15 6.17 9.49
N VAL A 7 -1.28 6.43 10.14
CA VAL A 7 -1.60 5.86 11.47
C VAL A 7 -1.72 4.34 11.38
N LEU A 8 -2.35 3.83 10.32
CA LEU A 8 -2.44 2.40 10.05
C LEU A 8 -1.08 1.81 9.68
N ALA A 9 -0.31 2.48 8.81
CA ALA A 9 1.01 2.05 8.40
C ALA A 9 1.99 1.92 9.59
N GLU A 10 1.94 2.85 10.55
CA GLU A 10 2.72 2.78 11.79
C GLU A 10 2.30 1.60 12.68
N ALA A 11 1.00 1.32 12.79
CA ALA A 11 0.50 0.14 13.50
C ALA A 11 0.97 -1.17 12.84
N LEU A 12 0.89 -1.26 11.51
CA LEU A 12 1.38 -2.42 10.76
C LEU A 12 2.89 -2.64 10.95
N GLN A 13 3.68 -1.56 10.98
CA GLN A 13 5.11 -1.65 11.22
C GLN A 13 5.44 -2.17 12.62
N ARG A 14 4.70 -1.70 13.64
CA ARG A 14 4.82 -2.20 15.01
C ARG A 14 4.44 -3.68 15.10
N LEU A 15 3.38 -4.10 14.41
CA LEU A 15 2.94 -5.50 14.36
C LEU A 15 3.99 -6.41 13.74
N GLU A 16 4.62 -5.98 12.64
CA GLU A 16 5.69 -6.72 11.97
C GLU A 16 6.93 -6.90 12.87
N GLN A 17 7.28 -5.86 13.64
CA GLN A 17 8.46 -5.87 14.54
C GLN A 17 8.21 -6.58 15.88
N THR A 18 6.96 -6.92 16.19
CA THR A 18 6.57 -7.53 17.46
C THR A 18 6.44 -9.04 17.30
N PRO A 19 7.19 -9.88 18.03
CA PRO A 19 7.03 -11.34 17.96
C PRO A 19 5.87 -11.84 18.83
N GLY A 20 5.60 -11.18 19.97
CA GLY A 20 4.65 -11.64 20.98
C GLY A 20 3.18 -11.43 20.64
N TYR A 21 2.37 -12.46 20.86
CA TYR A 21 0.94 -12.46 20.54
C TYR A 21 0.15 -11.42 21.36
N LEU A 22 0.45 -11.30 22.65
CA LEU A 22 -0.25 -10.37 23.54
C LEU A 22 0.06 -8.90 23.19
N GLU A 23 1.31 -8.62 22.85
CA GLU A 23 1.77 -7.30 22.42
C GLU A 23 1.17 -6.93 21.06
N LYS A 24 1.06 -7.88 20.12
CA LYS A 24 0.32 -7.67 18.86
C LYS A 24 -1.14 -7.31 19.12
N ASN A 25 -1.81 -8.04 20.02
CA ASN A 25 -3.20 -7.73 20.39
C ASN A 25 -3.33 -6.33 20.99
N ALA A 26 -2.37 -5.90 21.82
CA ALA A 26 -2.37 -4.55 22.38
C ALA A 26 -2.29 -3.47 21.27
N ILE A 27 -1.42 -3.66 20.26
CA ILE A 27 -1.30 -2.75 19.12
C ILE A 27 -2.61 -2.69 18.32
N ILE A 28 -3.24 -3.85 18.07
CA ILE A 28 -4.52 -3.90 17.35
C ILE A 28 -5.61 -3.18 18.15
N VAL A 29 -5.71 -3.43 19.45
CA VAL A 29 -6.72 -2.77 20.32
C VAL A 29 -6.52 -1.26 20.34
N GLU A 30 -5.26 -0.79 20.43
CA GLU A 30 -4.92 0.63 20.35
C GLU A 30 -5.39 1.24 19.03
N LEU A 31 -5.06 0.60 17.90
CA LEU A 31 -5.49 1.03 16.57
C LEU A 31 -7.03 1.09 16.45
N LEU A 32 -7.73 0.06 16.89
CA LEU A 32 -9.19 0.00 16.77
C LEU A 32 -9.89 1.04 17.67
N LYS A 33 -9.35 1.34 18.85
CA LYS A 33 -9.92 2.35 19.76
C LYS A 33 -9.83 3.77 19.20
N GLN A 34 -8.77 4.10 18.47
CA GLN A 34 -8.59 5.42 17.85
C GLN A 34 -9.26 5.53 16.47
N THR A 35 -9.75 4.42 15.91
CA THR A 35 -10.37 4.39 14.58
C THR A 35 -11.78 4.97 14.61
N PRO A 36 -12.10 5.99 13.78
CA PRO A 36 -13.47 6.48 13.63
C PRO A 36 -14.42 5.37 13.16
N LYS A 37 -15.67 5.37 13.63
CA LYS A 37 -16.64 4.32 13.29
C LYS A 37 -16.84 4.17 11.78
N GLU A 38 -16.81 5.28 11.04
CA GLU A 38 -17.00 5.30 9.58
C GLU A 38 -15.80 4.70 8.81
N GLU A 39 -14.63 4.63 9.43
CA GLU A 39 -13.38 4.09 8.86
C GLU A 39 -13.13 2.63 9.31
N MET A 40 -13.87 2.14 10.31
CA MET A 40 -13.63 0.86 10.97
C MET A 40 -13.53 -0.31 9.98
N GLU A 41 -14.48 -0.39 9.05
CA GLU A 41 -14.49 -1.44 8.03
C GLU A 41 -13.21 -1.43 7.19
N ARG A 42 -12.81 -0.24 6.71
CA ARG A 42 -11.65 -0.05 5.84
C ARG A 42 -10.36 -0.37 6.58
N VAL A 43 -10.22 0.10 7.82
CA VAL A 43 -9.07 -0.18 8.68
C VAL A 43 -8.94 -1.69 8.93
N VAL A 44 -10.02 -2.37 9.28
CA VAL A 44 -10.00 -3.82 9.55
C VAL A 44 -9.59 -4.61 8.31
N TYR A 45 -10.10 -4.25 7.14
CA TYR A 45 -9.73 -4.92 5.89
C TYR A 45 -8.26 -4.68 5.52
N LEU A 46 -7.79 -3.43 5.56
CA LEU A 46 -6.39 -3.13 5.28
C LEU A 46 -5.44 -3.74 6.33
N LEU A 47 -5.85 -3.83 7.60
CA LEU A 47 -5.10 -4.52 8.65
C LEU A 47 -4.92 -6.02 8.33
N LEU A 48 -5.90 -6.63 7.67
CA LEU A 48 -5.85 -8.00 7.17
C LEU A 48 -5.12 -8.13 5.81
N GLY A 49 -4.56 -7.04 5.29
CA GLY A 49 -3.79 -7.02 4.04
C GLY A 49 -4.63 -7.13 2.76
N ARG A 50 -5.95 -6.87 2.81
CA ARG A 50 -6.85 -7.04 1.65
C ARG A 50 -8.03 -6.07 1.67
N PRO A 51 -8.51 -5.55 0.52
CA PRO A 51 -9.65 -4.63 0.48
C PRO A 51 -11.03 -5.31 0.42
N TRP A 52 -11.09 -6.64 0.55
CA TRP A 52 -12.33 -7.44 0.51
C TRP A 52 -12.34 -8.53 1.58
N PRO A 53 -13.52 -9.06 1.94
CA PRO A 53 -13.62 -10.27 2.75
C PRO A 53 -12.96 -11.48 2.07
N ALA A 54 -12.42 -12.41 2.87
CA ALA A 54 -11.72 -13.61 2.36
C ALA A 54 -12.61 -14.53 1.50
N TYR A 55 -13.93 -14.51 1.72
CA TYR A 55 -14.87 -15.33 0.95
C TYR A 55 -15.18 -14.74 -0.44
N VAL A 56 -14.75 -13.51 -0.72
CA VAL A 56 -14.88 -12.89 -2.03
C VAL A 56 -13.63 -13.23 -2.82
N SER A 57 -13.77 -14.08 -3.85
CA SER A 57 -12.69 -14.43 -4.79
C SER A 57 -12.37 -13.27 -5.74
N LYS A 58 -11.94 -12.13 -5.19
CA LYS A 58 -11.54 -10.92 -5.92
C LYS A 58 -10.07 -10.63 -5.63
N GLU A 59 -9.32 -10.37 -6.68
CA GLU A 59 -7.90 -10.01 -6.62
C GLU A 59 -7.71 -8.64 -7.29
N THR A 60 -6.67 -7.91 -6.91
CA THR A 60 -6.35 -6.59 -7.50
C THR A 60 -6.10 -6.66 -9.02
N GLY A 61 -5.67 -7.82 -9.51
CA GLY A 61 -5.22 -8.01 -10.89
C GLY A 61 -3.95 -7.23 -11.20
N VAL A 62 -3.15 -6.90 -10.18
CA VAL A 62 -1.87 -6.21 -10.28
C VAL A 62 -0.79 -7.10 -9.67
N GLY A 63 0.07 -7.66 -10.51
CA GLY A 63 1.17 -8.52 -10.08
C GLY A 63 2.46 -7.75 -9.76
N PRO A 64 3.51 -8.46 -9.32
CA PRO A 64 4.81 -7.87 -8.98
C PRO A 64 5.45 -7.05 -10.11
N GLN A 65 5.30 -7.50 -11.37
CA GLN A 65 5.88 -6.79 -12.52
C GLN A 65 5.18 -5.45 -12.78
N GLN A 66 3.86 -5.41 -12.65
CA GLN A 66 3.07 -4.19 -12.75
C GLN A 66 3.39 -3.22 -11.61
N LEU A 67 3.60 -3.73 -10.40
CA LEU A 67 4.01 -2.91 -9.26
C LEU A 67 5.41 -2.32 -9.42
N LYS A 68 6.37 -3.06 -9.98
CA LYS A 68 7.68 -2.50 -10.33
C LYS A 68 7.55 -1.35 -11.34
N LYS A 69 6.65 -1.46 -12.32
CA LYS A 69 6.33 -0.37 -13.26
C LYS A 69 5.71 0.84 -12.54
N ALA A 70 4.76 0.61 -11.64
CA ALA A 70 4.16 1.69 -10.84
C ALA A 70 5.21 2.39 -9.95
N LEU A 71 6.10 1.63 -9.30
CA LEU A 71 7.22 2.17 -8.53
C LEU A 71 8.19 2.97 -9.40
N SER A 72 8.47 2.51 -10.62
CA SER A 72 9.30 3.25 -11.58
C SER A 72 8.69 4.60 -11.90
N GLN A 73 7.39 4.64 -12.21
CA GLN A 73 6.65 5.87 -12.48
C GLN A 73 6.60 6.82 -11.27
N ALA A 74 6.38 6.29 -10.06
CA ALA A 74 6.22 7.09 -8.86
C ALA A 74 7.54 7.62 -8.28
N SER A 75 8.62 6.82 -8.36
CA SER A 75 9.92 7.16 -7.75
C SER A 75 10.91 7.82 -8.73
N GLY A 76 10.71 7.65 -10.04
CA GLY A 76 11.63 8.10 -11.09
C GLY A 76 12.85 7.17 -11.28
N TYR A 77 12.88 6.00 -10.63
CA TYR A 77 13.94 5.01 -10.83
C TYR A 77 13.62 4.08 -12.02
N PRO A 78 14.58 3.76 -12.89
CA PRO A 78 14.35 2.83 -13.99
C PRO A 78 14.21 1.39 -13.47
N LEU A 79 13.45 0.55 -14.18
CA LEU A 79 13.16 -0.84 -13.79
C LEU A 79 14.41 -1.65 -13.40
N PRO A 80 15.57 -1.58 -14.10
CA PRO A 80 16.76 -2.34 -13.70
C PRO A 80 17.28 -1.99 -12.30
N GLU A 81 17.16 -0.73 -11.86
CA GLU A 81 17.55 -0.33 -10.49
C GLU A 81 16.59 -0.93 -9.45
N ILE A 82 15.30 -0.99 -9.78
CA ILE A 82 14.27 -1.60 -8.92
C ILE A 82 14.48 -3.12 -8.82
N GLU A 83 14.80 -3.78 -9.93
CA GLU A 83 15.09 -5.22 -9.94
C GLU A 83 16.34 -5.57 -9.14
N LYS A 84 17.39 -4.74 -9.21
CA LYS A 84 18.59 -4.90 -8.39
C LYS A 84 18.26 -4.83 -6.89
N ARG A 85 17.39 -3.89 -6.47
CA ARG A 85 16.95 -3.79 -5.07
C ARG A 85 16.06 -4.95 -4.66
N MET A 86 15.17 -5.39 -5.55
CA MET A 86 14.33 -6.57 -5.32
C MET A 86 15.17 -7.83 -5.10
N ALA A 87 16.24 -8.03 -5.88
CA ALA A 87 17.16 -9.15 -5.70
C ALA A 87 17.91 -9.11 -4.35
N LYS A 88 18.10 -7.91 -3.78
CA LYS A 88 18.77 -7.72 -2.48
C LYS A 88 17.82 -7.86 -1.29
N LEU A 89 16.63 -7.29 -1.39
CA LEU A 89 15.69 -7.16 -0.27
C LEU A 89 14.65 -8.29 -0.21
N GLY A 90 14.30 -8.91 -1.34
CA GLY A 90 13.33 -10.00 -1.41
C GLY A 90 11.87 -9.61 -1.17
N ASP A 91 11.60 -8.39 -0.71
CA ASP A 91 10.26 -7.85 -0.45
C ASP A 91 10.04 -6.54 -1.22
N LEU A 92 8.97 -6.50 -2.03
CA LEU A 92 8.71 -5.33 -2.89
C LEU A 92 8.22 -4.11 -2.10
N GLY A 93 7.63 -4.32 -0.92
CA GLY A 93 7.28 -3.24 0.00
C GLY A 93 8.51 -2.58 0.61
N GLU A 94 9.53 -3.34 0.99
CA GLU A 94 10.82 -2.82 1.44
C GLU A 94 11.54 -2.06 0.33
N VAL A 95 11.51 -2.60 -0.90
CA VAL A 95 12.01 -1.89 -2.09
C VAL A 95 11.26 -0.57 -2.27
N ALA A 96 9.94 -0.56 -2.11
CA ALA A 96 9.13 0.66 -2.19
C ALA A 96 9.54 1.70 -1.13
N ALA A 97 9.68 1.29 0.13
CA ALA A 97 10.15 2.18 1.18
C ALA A 97 11.54 2.77 0.87
N GLU A 98 12.48 1.94 0.42
CA GLU A 98 13.84 2.39 0.10
C GLU A 98 13.87 3.37 -1.09
N LEU A 99 13.02 3.16 -2.10
CA LEU A 99 12.92 4.05 -3.27
C LEU A 99 12.26 5.38 -2.92
N MET A 100 11.19 5.35 -2.11
CA MET A 100 10.46 6.57 -1.75
C MET A 100 11.22 7.48 -0.79
N LYS A 101 12.17 6.94 0.00
CA LYS A 101 13.10 7.75 0.82
C LYS A 101 13.96 8.69 -0.01
N ALA A 102 14.32 8.29 -1.22
CA ALA A 102 15.23 9.00 -2.10
C ALA A 102 14.60 9.26 -3.48
N LYS A 103 13.28 9.51 -3.53
CA LYS A 103 12.58 9.68 -4.82
C LYS A 103 13.23 10.77 -5.66
N LYS A 104 13.51 10.45 -6.93
CA LYS A 104 14.12 11.36 -7.90
C LYS A 104 13.10 12.34 -8.47
N GLN A 105 11.82 11.94 -8.47
CA GLN A 105 10.72 12.72 -8.99
C GLN A 105 10.06 13.54 -7.87
N VAL A 106 9.98 14.86 -8.07
CA VAL A 106 9.26 15.77 -7.19
C VAL A 106 7.80 15.83 -7.64
N THR A 107 6.87 15.51 -6.74
CA THR A 107 5.45 15.69 -6.98
C THR A 107 5.11 17.18 -6.87
N LEU A 108 4.51 17.77 -7.91
CA LEU A 108 4.18 19.21 -7.94
C LEU A 108 3.20 19.60 -6.83
N PHE A 109 2.28 18.69 -6.52
CA PHE A 109 1.34 18.74 -5.41
C PHE A 109 1.33 17.36 -4.76
N SER A 110 1.26 17.30 -3.44
CA SER A 110 1.05 16.05 -2.72
C SER A 110 -0.07 16.20 -1.73
N GLN A 111 -0.92 15.18 -1.65
CA GLN A 111 -2.01 15.11 -0.69
C GLN A 111 -1.75 13.96 0.29
N PRO A 112 -1.89 14.18 1.61
CA PRO A 112 -1.76 13.10 2.57
C PRO A 112 -2.68 11.93 2.22
N LEU A 113 -2.15 10.70 2.29
CA LEU A 113 -2.95 9.51 2.09
C LEU A 113 -3.92 9.32 3.27
N THR A 114 -5.17 8.99 2.94
CA THR A 114 -6.20 8.61 3.89
C THR A 114 -6.51 7.13 3.76
N VAL A 115 -7.00 6.52 4.84
CA VAL A 115 -7.45 5.12 4.84
C VAL A 115 -8.49 4.90 3.76
N GLU A 116 -9.50 5.79 3.68
CA GLU A 116 -10.50 5.78 2.63
C GLU A 116 -9.89 5.80 1.23
N ARG A 117 -8.99 6.75 0.93
CA ARG A 117 -8.39 6.87 -0.40
C ARG A 117 -7.63 5.60 -0.78
N VAL A 118 -6.80 5.07 0.12
CA VAL A 118 -6.04 3.84 -0.16
C VAL A 118 -6.99 2.66 -0.39
N PHE A 119 -7.97 2.49 0.50
CA PHE A 119 -8.94 1.40 0.42
C PHE A 119 -9.74 1.44 -0.88
N GLU A 120 -10.39 2.56 -1.19
CA GLU A 120 -11.26 2.66 -2.37
C GLU A 120 -10.46 2.54 -3.68
N ARG A 121 -9.27 3.13 -3.75
CA ARG A 121 -8.40 3.02 -4.93
C ARG A 121 -7.99 1.57 -5.19
N ILE A 122 -7.50 0.84 -4.18
CA ILE A 122 -7.12 -0.57 -4.35
C ILE A 122 -8.37 -1.43 -4.65
N LYS A 123 -9.49 -1.18 -3.96
CA LYS A 123 -10.76 -1.88 -4.15
C LYS A 123 -11.31 -1.75 -5.58
N SER A 124 -11.06 -0.62 -6.24
CA SER A 124 -11.50 -0.33 -7.62
C SER A 124 -10.65 -0.98 -8.71
N LEU A 125 -9.41 -1.41 -8.41
CA LEU A 125 -8.48 -1.96 -9.41
C LEU A 125 -9.08 -3.08 -10.27
N PRO A 126 -9.86 -4.03 -9.74
CA PRO A 126 -10.35 -5.13 -10.55
C PRO A 126 -11.49 -4.72 -11.50
N ASP A 127 -12.14 -3.59 -11.20
CA ASP A 127 -13.25 -3.06 -12.01
C ASP A 127 -12.72 -2.35 -13.27
N LEU A 128 -11.42 -2.04 -13.30
CA LEU A 128 -10.72 -1.57 -14.50
C LEU A 128 -10.52 -2.74 -15.47
N THR A 129 -11.37 -2.79 -16.50
CA THR A 129 -11.39 -3.84 -17.53
C THR A 129 -11.35 -3.26 -18.95
N GLY A 130 -11.22 -4.13 -19.95
CA GLY A 130 -11.08 -3.76 -21.36
C GLY A 130 -9.66 -3.39 -21.77
N GLU A 131 -9.54 -2.86 -22.99
CA GLU A 131 -8.27 -2.43 -23.57
C GLU A 131 -7.61 -1.32 -22.71
N GLY A 132 -6.29 -1.38 -22.57
CA GLY A 132 -5.51 -0.44 -21.76
C GLY A 132 -5.84 -0.47 -20.25
N SER A 133 -6.54 -1.49 -19.76
CA SER A 133 -6.89 -1.60 -18.34
C SER A 133 -5.66 -1.80 -17.46
N MET A 134 -4.65 -2.51 -17.94
CA MET A 134 -3.42 -2.74 -17.20
C MET A 134 -2.64 -1.45 -16.96
N GLU A 135 -2.48 -0.60 -17.98
CA GLU A 135 -1.84 0.71 -17.85
C GLU A 135 -2.60 1.60 -16.86
N ARG A 136 -3.94 1.57 -16.89
CA ARG A 136 -4.78 2.29 -15.92
C ARG A 136 -4.57 1.80 -14.49
N LYS A 137 -4.52 0.48 -14.26
CA LYS A 137 -4.23 -0.09 -12.94
C LYS A 137 -2.86 0.33 -12.42
N ILE A 138 -1.83 0.28 -13.28
CA ILE A 138 -0.48 0.75 -12.95
C ILE A 138 -0.51 2.23 -12.55
N GLY A 139 -1.22 3.06 -13.32
CA GLY A 139 -1.38 4.50 -13.04
C GLY A 139 -2.04 4.79 -11.69
N VAL A 140 -3.11 4.06 -11.33
CA VAL A 140 -3.77 4.20 -10.02
C VAL A 140 -2.81 3.88 -8.87
N VAL A 141 -2.03 2.82 -9.00
CA VAL A 141 -1.04 2.46 -7.97
C VAL A 141 0.10 3.47 -7.92
N ALA A 142 0.59 3.94 -9.08
CA ALA A 142 1.62 4.97 -9.15
C ALA A 142 1.17 6.27 -8.49
N GLU A 143 -0.09 6.69 -8.69
CA GLU A 143 -0.70 7.86 -8.02
C GLU A 143 -0.63 7.74 -6.50
N LEU A 144 -1.08 6.61 -5.94
CA LEU A 144 -0.99 6.36 -4.49
C LEU A 144 0.45 6.43 -3.99
N LEU A 145 1.38 5.81 -4.73
CA LEU A 145 2.79 5.76 -4.35
C LEU A 145 3.49 7.12 -4.44
N SER A 146 3.09 8.00 -5.37
CA SER A 146 3.65 9.35 -5.49
C SER A 146 3.32 10.26 -4.30
N ASP A 147 2.21 10.01 -3.63
CA ASP A 147 1.75 10.69 -2.42
C ASP A 147 2.18 10.00 -1.11
N ALA A 148 2.65 8.76 -1.20
CA ALA A 148 3.02 7.98 -0.03
C ALA A 148 4.35 8.43 0.59
N SER A 149 4.40 8.48 1.91
CA SER A 149 5.67 8.37 2.64
C SER A 149 6.30 6.98 2.44
N PRO A 150 7.60 6.80 2.76
CA PRO A 150 8.25 5.49 2.64
C PRO A 150 7.52 4.35 3.34
N LEU A 151 6.98 4.61 4.53
CA LEU A 151 6.27 3.60 5.30
C LEU A 151 4.92 3.26 4.68
N GLU A 152 4.19 4.27 4.22
CA GLU A 152 2.92 4.08 3.53
C GLU A 152 3.12 3.30 2.22
N ALA A 153 4.16 3.63 1.45
CA ALA A 153 4.47 2.96 0.18
C ALA A 153 4.69 1.46 0.37
N LYS A 154 5.41 1.07 1.44
CA LYS A 154 5.62 -0.34 1.81
C LYS A 154 4.30 -1.09 1.97
N PHE A 155 3.38 -0.55 2.76
CA PHE A 155 2.12 -1.22 3.05
C PHE A 155 1.10 -1.11 1.91
N VAL A 156 1.13 -0.07 1.09
CA VAL A 156 0.36 0.00 -0.16
C VAL A 156 0.79 -1.14 -1.09
N VAL A 157 2.08 -1.30 -1.35
CA VAL A 157 2.60 -2.37 -2.23
C VAL A 157 2.21 -3.76 -1.70
N ARG A 158 2.41 -4.01 -0.41
CA ARG A 158 2.05 -5.28 0.24
C ARG A 158 0.55 -5.57 0.16
N THR A 159 -0.30 -4.56 0.39
CA THR A 159 -1.77 -4.70 0.25
C THR A 159 -2.17 -5.01 -1.18
N VAL A 160 -1.54 -4.37 -2.18
CA VAL A 160 -1.85 -4.65 -3.60
C VAL A 160 -1.46 -6.08 -4.00
N LEU A 161 -0.37 -6.61 -3.43
CA LEU A 161 0.08 -8.00 -3.63
C LEU A 161 -0.70 -9.02 -2.81
N GLY A 162 -1.33 -8.61 -1.70
CA GLY A 162 -1.93 -9.51 -0.72
C GLY A 162 -0.91 -10.27 0.14
N THR A 163 0.21 -9.62 0.49
CA THR A 163 1.33 -10.22 1.24
C THR A 163 1.61 -9.48 2.54
#